data_AF-A0A8T5A160-F1
#
_entry.id   AF-A0A8T5A160-F1
#
_cell.length_a   1.000
_cell.length_b   1.000
_cell.length_c   1.000
_cell.angle_alpha   90.00
_cell.angle_beta   90.00
_cell.angle_gamma   90.00
#
_symmetry.space_group_name_H-M   'P 1'
#
loop_
_entity.id
_entity.type
_entity.pdbx_description
1 polymer ?
#
loop_
_entity_poly.entity_id
_entity_poly.type
_entity_poly.pdbx_seq_one_letter_code
_entity_poly.pdbx_strand_id
1 'polypeptide(L)'
;YLNSKLSRIDGVKPLKSDDRVTRHAYHLYIFRVDPEAFGGASKASIAKALQAEGIPVSVGYSRPLYKEPYLEYFLKCPLSCPYYARRVDYLSIRMPFTERACYIEGLWLPQYILLGSREDMDDIVSAIEKVRENAEELKETA
;
A
#
# COMPACT_ATOMS: atom_id res chain seq x y z
N TYR A 1 2.36 -15.80 11.36
CA TYR A 1 0.92 -16.06 11.56
C TYR A 1 0.08 -15.29 10.55
N LEU A 2 0.03 -13.96 10.61
CA LEU A 2 -0.82 -13.16 9.71
C LEU A 2 -0.52 -13.42 8.21
N ASN A 3 0.76 -13.45 7.80
CA ASN A 3 1.16 -13.80 6.42
C ASN A 3 0.50 -15.10 5.91
N SER A 4 0.51 -16.17 6.72
CA SER A 4 -0.01 -17.48 6.28
C SER A 4 -1.53 -17.53 6.17
N LYS A 5 -2.24 -16.65 6.88
CA LYS A 5 -3.69 -16.51 6.78
C LYS A 5 -4.04 -15.66 5.56
N LEU A 6 -3.46 -14.46 5.48
CA LEU A 6 -3.71 -13.52 4.38
C LEU A 6 -3.33 -14.09 3.01
N SER A 7 -2.28 -14.92 2.92
CA SER A 7 -1.89 -15.54 1.64
C SER A 7 -2.91 -16.53 1.08
N ARG A 8 -3.93 -16.91 1.86
CA ARG A 8 -5.02 -17.80 1.41
C ARG A 8 -6.21 -17.03 0.85
N ILE A 9 -6.29 -15.73 1.12
CA ILE A 9 -7.35 -14.88 0.60
C ILE A 9 -6.97 -14.51 -0.84
N ASP A 10 -7.81 -14.91 -1.78
CA ASP A 10 -7.62 -14.56 -3.18
C ASP A 10 -7.63 -13.02 -3.36
N GLY A 11 -6.66 -12.53 -4.14
CA GLY A 11 -6.40 -11.10 -4.27
C GLY A 11 -5.52 -10.47 -3.19
N VAL A 12 -5.16 -11.17 -2.11
CA VAL A 12 -4.33 -10.61 -1.02
C VAL A 12 -2.94 -11.25 -1.03
N LYS A 13 -1.90 -10.41 -1.08
CA LYS A 13 -0.51 -10.84 -1.27
C LYS A 13 0.41 -10.18 -0.23
N PRO A 14 0.68 -10.84 0.91
CA PRO A 14 1.73 -10.40 1.82
C PRO A 14 3.08 -10.25 1.12
N LEU A 15 3.96 -9.37 1.63
CA LEU A 15 5.31 -9.28 1.09
C LEU A 15 6.10 -10.56 1.33
N LYS A 16 6.91 -10.95 0.34
CA LYS A 16 7.84 -12.07 0.46
C LYS A 16 8.90 -11.75 1.49
N SER A 17 9.21 -12.72 2.34
CA SER A 17 10.41 -12.66 3.19
C SER A 17 11.65 -12.90 2.32
N ASP A 18 12.73 -12.19 2.63
CA ASP A 18 14.06 -12.48 2.11
C ASP A 18 14.74 -13.45 3.09
N ASP A 19 15.29 -14.56 2.60
CA ASP A 19 15.88 -15.62 3.44
C ASP A 19 17.09 -15.14 4.25
N ARG A 20 17.68 -14.00 3.88
CA ARG A 20 18.78 -13.36 4.62
C ARG A 20 18.29 -12.62 5.87
N VAL A 21 16.99 -12.33 5.98
CA VAL A 21 16.40 -11.61 7.12
C VAL A 21 16.16 -12.58 8.26
N THR A 22 16.99 -12.49 9.31
CA THR A 22 16.84 -13.32 10.51
C THR A 22 15.84 -12.76 11.51
N ARG A 23 15.55 -11.46 11.45
CA ARG A 23 14.52 -10.78 12.26
C ARG A 23 14.01 -9.52 11.55
N HIS A 24 12.70 -9.33 11.54
CA HIS A 24 12.05 -8.18 10.91
C HIS A 24 11.38 -7.29 11.95
N ALA A 25 11.61 -5.96 11.88
CA ALA A 25 11.14 -5.01 12.88
C ALA A 25 9.66 -4.60 12.72
N TYR A 26 9.10 -4.75 11.51
CA TYR A 26 7.71 -4.42 11.17
C TYR A 26 7.25 -3.02 11.63
N HIS A 27 8.02 -1.97 11.31
CA HIS A 27 7.52 -0.58 11.48
C HIS A 27 6.16 -0.38 10.78
N LEU A 28 5.99 -1.05 9.64
CA LEU A 28 4.73 -1.22 8.94
C LEU A 28 4.59 -2.68 8.53
N TYR A 29 3.37 -3.20 8.61
CA TYR A 29 3.01 -4.44 7.95
C TYR A 29 2.40 -4.11 6.59
N ILE A 30 3.16 -4.39 5.53
CA ILE A 30 2.79 -4.06 4.16
C ILE A 30 2.27 -5.32 3.48
N PHE A 31 1.14 -5.19 2.80
CA PHE A 31 0.60 -6.22 1.92
C PHE A 31 0.05 -5.58 0.65
N ARG A 32 -0.17 -6.41 -0.36
CA ARG A 32 -0.69 -5.99 -1.65
C ARG A 32 -2.08 -6.54 -1.88
N VAL A 33 -2.93 -5.76 -2.50
CA VAL A 33 -4.25 -6.19 -2.99
C VAL A 33 -4.26 -6.20 -4.51
N ASP A 34 -5.02 -7.13 -5.08
CA ASP A 34 -5.28 -7.24 -6.51
C ASP A 34 -6.68 -6.68 -6.79
N PRO A 35 -6.82 -5.45 -7.34
CA PRO A 35 -8.12 -4.83 -7.53
C PRO A 35 -9.12 -5.70 -8.27
N GLU A 36 -8.67 -6.49 -9.25
CA GLU A 36 -9.55 -7.38 -10.02
C GLU A 36 -10.23 -8.44 -9.15
N ALA A 37 -9.52 -8.97 -8.14
CA ALA A 37 -10.10 -9.90 -7.17
C ALA A 37 -11.05 -9.22 -6.17
N PHE A 38 -11.02 -7.88 -6.11
CA PHE A 38 -11.96 -7.04 -5.39
C PHE A 38 -12.93 -6.32 -6.38
N GLY A 39 -13.31 -6.98 -7.47
CA GLY A 39 -14.29 -6.44 -8.42
C GLY A 39 -13.85 -5.17 -9.14
N GLY A 40 -12.56 -4.88 -9.22
CA GLY A 40 -12.01 -3.64 -9.77
C GLY A 40 -12.03 -2.45 -8.79
N ALA A 41 -12.36 -2.66 -7.52
CA ALA A 41 -12.36 -1.60 -6.52
C ALA A 41 -10.96 -0.99 -6.32
N SER A 42 -10.90 0.34 -6.15
CA SER A 42 -9.64 1.01 -5.87
C SER A 42 -9.09 0.60 -4.50
N LYS A 43 -7.76 0.63 -4.33
CA LYS A 43 -7.18 0.39 -2.98
C LYS A 43 -7.67 1.38 -1.92
N ALA A 44 -8.09 2.58 -2.31
CA ALA A 44 -8.67 3.56 -1.40
C ALA A 44 -10.06 3.13 -0.92
N SER A 45 -10.89 2.61 -1.83
CA SER A 45 -12.22 2.06 -1.52
C SER A 45 -12.09 0.82 -0.62
N ILE A 46 -11.15 -0.09 -0.93
CA ILE A 46 -10.83 -1.26 -0.08
C ILE A 46 -10.35 -0.82 1.31
N ALA A 47 -9.43 0.14 1.39
CA ALA A 47 -8.93 0.66 2.66
C ALA A 47 -10.04 1.30 3.50
N LYS A 48 -10.94 2.06 2.87
CA LYS A 48 -12.09 2.69 3.53
C LYS A 48 -13.06 1.65 4.08
N ALA A 49 -13.33 0.58 3.34
CA ALA A 49 -14.19 -0.51 3.81
C ALA A 49 -13.56 -1.24 5.01
N LEU A 50 -12.26 -1.55 4.95
CA LEU A 50 -11.54 -2.15 6.07
C LEU A 50 -11.52 -1.25 7.32
N GLN A 51 -11.40 0.06 7.14
CA GLN A 51 -11.52 1.03 8.23
C GLN A 51 -12.93 1.04 8.84
N ALA A 52 -13.98 0.85 8.04
CA ALA A 52 -15.34 0.73 8.54
C ALA A 52 -15.55 -0.56 9.36
N GLU A 53 -14.81 -1.62 9.05
CA GLU A 53 -14.72 -2.85 9.87
C GLU A 53 -13.79 -2.71 11.09
N GLY A 54 -13.23 -1.52 11.34
CA GLY A 54 -12.38 -1.24 12.50
C GLY A 54 -10.88 -1.52 12.31
N ILE A 55 -10.45 -1.92 11.11
CA ILE A 55 -9.04 -2.19 10.83
C ILE A 55 -8.34 -0.89 10.40
N PRO A 56 -7.31 -0.41 11.13
CA PRO A 56 -6.65 0.86 10.83
C PRO A 56 -5.63 0.72 9.70
N VAL A 57 -6.09 0.26 8.54
CA VAL A 57 -5.29 0.17 7.32
C VAL A 57 -5.16 1.55 6.68
N SER A 58 -4.02 1.81 6.06
CA SER A 58 -3.79 3.00 5.24
C SER A 58 -3.43 2.61 3.82
N VAL A 59 -3.68 3.51 2.87
CA VAL A 59 -3.25 3.36 1.47
C VAL A 59 -1.73 3.53 1.28
N GLY A 60 -1.00 3.76 2.37
CA GLY A 60 0.43 4.03 2.36
C GLY A 60 0.81 5.23 1.50
N TYR A 61 1.93 5.13 0.79
CA TYR A 61 2.29 6.10 -0.24
C TYR A 61 1.28 6.02 -1.39
N SER A 62 0.42 7.02 -1.52
CA SER A 62 -0.56 7.14 -2.61
C SER A 62 0.06 7.65 -3.92
N ARG A 63 1.32 8.08 -3.89
CA ARG A 63 2.04 8.61 -5.03
C ARG A 63 3.55 8.33 -4.90
N PRO A 64 4.25 7.97 -6.01
CA PRO A 64 5.70 7.87 -6.01
C PRO A 64 6.34 9.23 -5.78
N LEU A 65 7.47 9.25 -5.05
CA LEU A 65 8.21 10.46 -4.72
C LEU A 65 8.47 11.37 -5.93
N TYR A 66 8.94 10.80 -7.04
CA TYR A 66 9.28 11.55 -8.26
C TYR A 66 8.07 12.15 -9.01
N LYS A 67 6.84 11.86 -8.57
CA LYS A 67 5.60 12.46 -9.08
C LYS A 67 4.96 13.43 -8.07
N GLU A 68 5.57 13.64 -6.90
CA GLU A 68 5.03 14.53 -5.88
C GLU A 68 5.03 15.99 -6.36
N PRO A 69 3.91 16.73 -6.19
CA PRO A 69 3.79 18.10 -6.72
C PRO A 69 4.84 19.06 -6.15
N TYR A 70 5.27 18.86 -4.91
CA TYR A 70 6.26 19.74 -4.29
C TYR A 70 7.64 19.64 -4.96
N LEU A 71 7.93 18.61 -5.76
CA LEU A 71 9.17 18.56 -6.53
C LEU A 71 9.24 19.63 -7.62
N GLU A 72 8.09 20.15 -8.07
CA GLU A 72 8.05 21.28 -9.01
C GLU A 72 8.68 22.54 -8.42
N TYR A 73 8.59 22.74 -7.09
CA TYR A 73 9.28 23.83 -6.40
C TYR A 73 10.79 23.77 -6.63
N PHE A 74 11.35 22.57 -6.61
CA PHE A 74 12.79 22.34 -6.74
C PHE A 74 13.28 22.37 -8.18
N LEU A 75 12.41 22.37 -9.20
CA LEU A 75 12.81 22.58 -10.60
C LEU A 75 13.48 23.95 -10.83
N LYS A 76 13.34 24.87 -9.87
CA LYS A 76 14.07 26.15 -9.79
C LYS A 76 15.41 25.95 -9.06
N CYS A 77 16.01 27.01 -8.51
CA CYS A 77 17.14 26.86 -7.60
C CYS A 77 16.69 26.03 -6.37
N PRO A 78 17.39 24.94 -5.99
CA PRO A 78 18.76 24.59 -6.32
C PRO A 78 18.98 23.68 -7.55
N LEU A 79 17.97 22.99 -8.11
CA LEU A 79 18.22 22.04 -9.21
C LEU A 79 18.50 22.71 -10.56
N SER A 80 18.02 23.93 -10.76
CA SER A 80 18.39 24.77 -11.91
C SER A 80 19.61 25.66 -11.64
N CYS A 81 20.26 25.54 -10.48
CA CYS A 81 21.38 26.41 -10.11
C CYS A 81 22.61 26.10 -10.96
N PRO A 82 23.27 27.10 -11.59
CA PRO A 82 24.50 26.87 -12.36
C PRO A 82 25.61 26.18 -11.54
N TYR A 83 25.68 26.43 -10.23
CA TYR A 83 26.64 25.79 -9.33
C TYR A 83 26.35 24.32 -9.05
N TYR A 84 25.10 23.86 -9.25
CA TYR A 84 24.74 22.46 -9.11
C TYR A 84 25.29 21.61 -10.27
N ALA A 85 25.53 22.24 -11.43
CA ALA A 85 26.16 21.67 -12.63
C ALA A 85 25.53 20.37 -13.16
N ARG A 86 24.32 20.02 -12.72
CA ARG A 86 23.56 18.85 -13.14
C ARG A 86 22.12 19.25 -13.45
N ARG A 87 21.54 18.64 -14.47
CA ARG A 87 20.10 18.76 -14.76
C ARG A 87 19.40 17.53 -14.18
N VAL A 88 18.41 17.76 -13.33
CA VAL A 88 17.55 16.70 -12.79
C VAL A 88 16.16 16.87 -13.37
N ASP A 89 15.65 15.80 -13.97
CA ASP A 89 14.31 15.75 -14.53
C ASP A 89 13.56 14.55 -13.96
N TYR A 90 12.85 14.77 -12.85
CA TYR A 90 12.03 13.74 -12.22
C TYR A 90 10.83 13.32 -13.08
N LEU A 91 10.34 14.20 -13.98
CA LEU A 91 9.20 13.91 -14.85
C LEU A 91 9.51 12.88 -15.93
N SER A 92 10.80 12.67 -16.22
CA SER A 92 11.27 11.62 -17.14
C SER A 92 11.30 10.22 -16.51
N ILE A 93 11.27 10.11 -15.17
CA ILE A 93 11.40 8.83 -14.46
C ILE A 93 10.16 7.97 -14.67
N ARG A 94 10.37 6.70 -15.00
CA ARG A 94 9.32 5.68 -15.16
C ARG A 94 9.70 4.45 -14.35
N MET A 95 8.96 4.18 -13.27
CA MET A 95 9.20 3.03 -12.39
C MET A 95 7.88 2.26 -12.23
N PRO A 96 7.52 1.39 -13.21
CA PRO A 96 6.18 0.81 -13.30
C PRO A 96 5.75 0.05 -12.03
N PHE A 97 6.70 -0.62 -11.35
CA PHE A 97 6.40 -1.33 -10.11
C PHE A 97 6.21 -0.39 -8.91
N THR A 98 6.95 0.71 -8.84
CA THR A 98 6.72 1.75 -7.83
C THR A 98 5.36 2.41 -8.04
N GLU A 99 5.02 2.71 -9.29
CA GLU A 99 3.72 3.27 -9.66
C GLU A 99 2.59 2.31 -9.29
N ARG A 100 2.74 1.03 -9.61
CA ARG A 100 1.77 0.00 -9.23
C ARG A 100 1.60 -0.09 -7.72
N ALA A 101 2.69 -0.14 -6.95
CA ALA A 101 2.63 -0.18 -5.48
C ALA A 101 1.93 1.06 -4.90
N CYS A 102 2.27 2.25 -5.41
CA CYS A 102 1.73 3.52 -4.92
C CYS A 102 0.28 3.78 -5.33
N TYR A 103 -0.14 3.40 -6.53
CA TYR A 103 -1.46 3.74 -7.05
C TYR A 103 -2.47 2.61 -6.91
N ILE A 104 -2.03 1.36 -7.06
CA ILE A 104 -2.92 0.23 -7.34
C ILE A 104 -2.99 -0.74 -6.16
N GLU A 105 -1.86 -1.20 -5.62
CA GLU A 105 -1.86 -2.43 -4.81
C GLU A 105 -1.45 -2.26 -3.34
N GLY A 106 -0.67 -1.25 -2.96
CA GLY A 106 -0.06 -1.20 -1.62
C GLY A 106 -0.99 -0.72 -0.49
N LEU A 107 -1.15 -1.54 0.56
CA LEU A 107 -1.85 -1.22 1.81
C LEU A 107 -0.97 -1.53 3.03
N TRP A 108 -1.07 -0.70 4.07
CA TRP A 108 -0.24 -0.82 5.28
C TRP A 108 -1.08 -0.89 6.55
N LEU A 109 -0.69 -1.78 7.46
CA LEU A 109 -1.10 -1.73 8.86
C LEU A 109 0.03 -1.15 9.70
N PRO A 110 -0.29 -0.29 10.69
CA PRO A 110 0.71 0.23 11.61
C PRO A 110 1.23 -0.87 12.54
N GLN A 111 2.48 -0.71 13.00
CA GLN A 111 3.16 -1.72 13.81
C GLN A 111 2.38 -2.17 15.05
N TYR A 112 1.69 -1.24 15.74
CA TYR A 112 1.03 -1.54 17.02
C TYR A 112 -0.06 -2.60 16.91
N ILE A 113 -0.65 -2.77 15.72
CA ILE A 113 -1.63 -3.84 15.46
C ILE A 113 -0.98 -5.21 15.61
N LEU A 114 0.32 -5.32 15.38
CA LEU A 114 1.04 -6.57 15.53
C LEU A 114 1.34 -6.96 16.98
N LEU A 115 1.05 -6.09 17.95
CA LEU A 115 1.25 -6.32 19.38
C LEU A 115 0.01 -6.94 20.05
N GLY A 116 -1.09 -7.08 19.32
CA GLY A 116 -2.31 -7.73 19.79
C GLY A 116 -2.16 -9.25 19.95
N SER A 117 -3.27 -9.86 20.37
CA SER A 117 -3.44 -11.30 20.45
C SER A 117 -3.52 -11.93 19.05
N ARG A 118 -3.59 -13.27 19.00
CA ARG A 118 -3.89 -13.96 17.72
C ARG A 118 -5.33 -13.73 17.28
N GLU A 119 -6.26 -13.54 18.22
CA GLU A 119 -7.66 -13.23 17.95
C GLU A 119 -7.76 -11.88 17.24
N ASP A 120 -7.02 -10.86 17.69
CA ASP A 120 -6.94 -9.55 17.02
C ASP A 120 -6.42 -9.68 15.58
N MET A 121 -5.54 -10.65 15.31
CA MET A 121 -5.04 -10.93 13.95
C MET A 121 -6.07 -11.68 13.10
N ASP A 122 -6.88 -12.53 13.73
CA ASP A 122 -7.98 -13.21 13.06
C ASP A 122 -9.09 -12.21 12.69
N ASP A 123 -9.34 -11.18 13.51
CA ASP A 123 -10.25 -10.07 13.16
C ASP A 123 -9.81 -9.34 11.88
N ILE A 124 -8.48 -9.10 11.72
CA ILE A 124 -7.93 -8.52 10.47
C ILE A 124 -8.23 -9.42 9.28
N VAL A 125 -8.06 -10.74 9.43
CA VAL A 125 -8.30 -11.72 8.37
C VAL A 125 -9.78 -11.74 8.01
N SER A 126 -10.66 -11.84 9.00
CA SER A 126 -12.12 -11.87 8.81
C SER A 126 -12.65 -10.59 8.18
N ALA A 127 -12.13 -9.41 8.57
CA ALA A 127 -12.50 -8.15 7.95
C ALA A 127 -12.10 -8.13 6.45
N ILE A 128 -10.91 -8.62 6.11
CA ILE A 128 -10.46 -8.68 4.71
C ILE A 128 -11.28 -9.68 3.90
N GLU A 129 -11.61 -10.84 4.47
CA GLU A 129 -12.50 -11.83 3.83
C GLU A 129 -13.89 -11.23 3.57
N LYS A 130 -14.49 -10.58 4.57
CA LYS A 130 -15.79 -9.90 4.44
C LYS A 130 -15.76 -8.81 3.36
N VAL A 131 -14.74 -7.95 3.36
CA VAL A 131 -14.59 -6.89 2.35
C VAL A 131 -14.43 -7.49 0.95
N ARG A 132 -13.71 -8.60 0.81
CA ARG A 132 -13.60 -9.33 -0.46
C ARG A 132 -14.93 -9.92 -0.92
N GLU A 133 -15.65 -10.59 -0.02
CA GLU A 133 -16.95 -11.22 -0.33
C GLU A 133 -17.99 -10.20 -0.81
N ASN A 134 -17.90 -8.96 -0.32
CA ASN A 134 -18.79 -7.86 -0.67
C ASN A 134 -18.12 -6.84 -1.62
N ALA A 135 -17.10 -7.25 -2.37
CA ALA A 135 -16.28 -6.33 -3.16
C ALA A 135 -17.05 -5.58 -4.25
N GLU A 136 -18.16 -6.14 -4.74
CA GLU A 136 -19.05 -5.48 -5.70
C GLU A 136 -19.68 -4.19 -5.16
N GLU A 137 -19.88 -4.08 -3.85
CA GLU A 137 -20.41 -2.88 -3.19
C GLU A 137 -19.37 -1.75 -3.07
N LEU A 138 -18.09 -2.05 -3.32
CA LEU A 138 -16.99 -1.09 -3.17
C LEU A 138 -16.76 -0.24 -4.42
N LYS A 139 -17.45 -0.56 -5.53
CA LYS A 139 -17.39 0.23 -6.76
C LYS A 139 -17.98 1.60 -6.46
N GLU A 140 -17.18 2.64 -6.65
CA GLU A 140 -17.70 4.00 -6.62
C GLU A 140 -18.71 4.14 -7.76
N THR A 141 -19.95 4.52 -7.45
CA THR A 141 -20.94 4.89 -8.46
C THR A 141 -20.33 6.03 -9.28
N ALA A 142 -20.19 5.80 -10.59
CA ALA A 142 -19.66 6.77 -11.53
C ALA A 142 -20.43 8.09 -11.52
#